data_AF-M0B492-F1
#
_entry.id   AF-M0B492-F1
#
_cell.length_a   1.000
_cell.length_b   1.000
_cell.length_c   1.000
_cell.angle_alpha   90.00
_cell.angle_beta   90.00
_cell.angle_gamma   90.00
#
_symmetry.space_group_name_H-M   'P 1'
#
loop_
_entity.id
_entity.type
_entity.pdbx_description
1 polymer ?
#
loop_
_entity_poly.entity_id
_entity_poly.type
_entity_poly.pdbx_seq_one_letter_code
_entity_poly.pdbx_strand_id
1 'polypeptide(L)'
;MTETIRVGRKDLTSTEIMRELKAGNRVIVEVDVLGVSLNMSIRLHAGTYYCDTPMKLLTYETDADMQACLERYRLARPGPSVSEEEPSAPV
;
A
#
# COMPACT_ATOMS: atom_id res chain seq x y z
N MET A 1 12.40 -5.00 15.02
CA MET A 1 11.16 -4.75 15.78
C MET A 1 10.07 -4.51 14.75
N THR A 2 8.88 -5.08 14.91
CA THR A 2 7.72 -4.71 14.06
C THR A 2 7.22 -3.36 14.53
N GLU A 3 7.48 -2.31 13.77
CA GLU A 3 6.97 -0.98 14.08
C GLU A 3 5.59 -0.75 13.45
N THR A 4 4.80 0.15 14.04
CA THR A 4 3.52 0.58 13.46
C THR A 4 3.65 2.01 12.96
N ILE A 5 3.59 2.16 11.64
CA ILE A 5 3.69 3.43 10.94
C ILE A 5 2.27 3.93 10.67
N ARG A 6 1.96 5.15 11.09
CA ARG A 6 0.66 5.80 10.85
C ARG A 6 0.83 6.91 9.83
N VAL A 7 0.03 6.88 8.78
CA VAL A 7 0.09 7.82 7.66
C VAL A 7 -1.32 8.19 7.20
N GLY A 8 -1.47 9.38 6.66
CA GLY A 8 -2.66 9.76 5.91
C GLY A 8 -2.65 9.16 4.50
N ARG A 9 -3.83 9.14 3.89
CA ARG A 9 -4.11 8.65 2.52
C ARG A 9 -3.09 9.00 1.43
N LYS A 10 -2.40 10.14 1.57
CA LYS A 10 -1.54 10.71 0.53
C LYS A 10 -0.08 10.84 0.95
N ASP A 11 0.28 10.47 2.16
CA ASP A 11 1.62 10.72 2.67
C ASP A 11 2.64 9.84 1.94
N LEU A 12 2.29 8.56 1.75
CA LEU A 12 3.13 7.58 1.06
C LEU A 12 2.56 7.17 -0.30
N THR A 13 3.46 6.78 -1.20
CA THR A 13 3.16 6.07 -2.43
C THR A 13 2.91 4.58 -2.17
N SER A 14 2.27 3.90 -3.11
CA SER A 14 1.99 2.47 -3.02
C SER A 14 3.29 1.67 -2.89
N THR A 15 4.35 2.07 -3.61
CA THR A 15 5.68 1.48 -3.51
C THR A 15 6.35 1.68 -2.15
N GLU A 16 6.22 2.86 -1.54
CA GLU A 16 6.77 3.13 -0.20
C GLU A 16 6.07 2.31 0.88
N ILE A 17 4.74 2.21 0.83
CA ILE A 17 3.98 1.34 1.74
C ILE A 17 4.44 -0.12 1.57
N MET A 18 4.60 -0.60 0.34
CA MET A 18 5.11 -1.96 0.08
C MET A 18 6.50 -2.19 0.67
N ARG A 19 7.39 -1.20 0.61
CA ARG A 19 8.72 -1.27 1.22
C ARG A 19 8.62 -1.45 2.74
N GLU A 20 7.78 -0.66 3.41
CA GLU A 20 7.58 -0.76 4.86
C GLU A 20 7.02 -2.13 5.27
N LEU A 21 6.04 -2.63 4.54
CA LEU A 21 5.46 -3.96 4.80
C LEU A 21 6.51 -5.07 4.67
N LYS A 22 7.39 -4.98 3.66
CA LYS A 22 8.49 -5.93 3.45
C LYS A 22 9.61 -5.81 4.47
N ALA A 23 9.80 -4.62 5.05
CA ALA A 23 10.69 -4.43 6.20
C ALA A 23 10.13 -5.07 7.49
N GLY A 24 8.90 -5.60 7.45
CA GLY A 24 8.22 -6.21 8.59
C GLY A 24 7.45 -5.21 9.43
N ASN A 25 7.26 -3.98 8.94
CA ASN A 25 6.44 -2.97 9.60
C ASN A 25 4.96 -3.17 9.28
N ARG A 26 4.12 -2.65 10.17
CA ARG A 26 2.67 -2.51 9.95
C ARG A 26 2.39 -1.06 9.54
N VAL A 27 1.58 -0.87 8.51
CA VAL A 27 1.16 0.46 8.07
C VAL A 27 -0.31 0.65 8.40
N ILE A 28 -0.67 1.75 9.05
CA ILE A 28 -2.04 2.17 9.27
C ILE A 28 -2.27 3.43 8.45
N VAL A 29 -3.18 3.34 7.49
CA VAL A 29 -3.59 4.46 6.65
C VAL A 29 -4.87 5.06 7.21
N GLU A 30 -4.83 6.32 7.61
CA GLU A 30 -6.00 7.09 8.00
C GLU A 30 -6.66 7.69 6.76
N VAL A 31 -7.97 7.48 6.63
CA VAL A 31 -8.78 8.01 5.53
C VAL A 31 -10.07 8.63 6.06
N ASP A 32 -10.36 9.85 5.65
CA ASP A 32 -11.64 10.48 5.95
C ASP A 32 -12.68 10.14 4.88
N VAL A 33 -13.83 9.62 5.32
CA VAL A 33 -14.97 9.28 4.47
C VAL A 33 -16.23 9.85 5.10
N LEU A 34 -16.89 10.78 4.41
CA LEU A 34 -18.15 11.41 4.86
C LEU A 34 -18.05 12.04 6.27
N GLY A 35 -16.89 12.60 6.62
CA GLY A 35 -16.63 13.20 7.94
C GLY A 35 -16.30 12.20 9.05
N VAL A 36 -16.08 10.92 8.70
CA VAL A 36 -15.62 9.89 9.63
C VAL A 36 -14.21 9.45 9.24
N SER A 37 -13.28 9.54 10.19
CA SER A 37 -11.92 9.03 10.02
C SER A 37 -11.89 7.52 10.23
N LEU A 38 -11.45 6.79 9.21
CA LEU A 38 -11.33 5.33 9.22
C LEU A 38 -9.85 4.94 9.14
N ASN A 39 -9.47 3.90 9.88
CA ASN A 39 -8.14 3.34 9.83
C ASN A 39 -8.13 2.07 8.98
N MET A 40 -7.27 2.01 7.96
CA MET A 40 -6.98 0.81 7.20
C MET A 40 -5.64 0.25 7.66
N SER A 41 -5.65 -0.95 8.21
CA SER A 41 -4.43 -1.56 8.75
C SER A 41 -3.87 -2.59 7.77
N ILE A 42 -2.61 -2.44 7.41
CA ILE A 42 -1.93 -3.25 6.42
C ILE A 42 -0.72 -3.92 7.05
N ARG A 43 -0.56 -5.22 6.84
CA ARG A 43 0.58 -6.01 7.32
C ARG A 43 0.95 -7.10 6.33
N LEU A 44 2.21 -7.51 6.33
CA LEU A 44 2.69 -8.72 5.67
C LEU A 44 3.00 -9.77 6.74
N HIS A 45 2.44 -10.96 6.60
CA HIS A 45 2.70 -12.07 7.51
C HIS A 45 2.74 -13.39 6.74
N ALA A 46 3.80 -14.18 6.94
CA ALA A 46 3.97 -15.49 6.30
C ALA A 46 3.79 -15.47 4.76
N GLY A 47 4.19 -14.38 4.09
CA GLY A 47 4.04 -14.22 2.64
C GLY A 47 2.66 -13.74 2.18
N THR A 48 1.69 -13.59 3.08
CA THR A 48 0.37 -13.05 2.77
C THR A 48 0.24 -11.62 3.27
N TYR A 49 -0.21 -10.73 2.39
CA TYR A 49 -0.64 -9.38 2.74
C TYR A 49 -2.05 -9.41 3.32
N TYR A 50 -2.24 -8.72 4.42
CA TYR A 50 -3.55 -8.53 5.06
C TYR A 50 -3.85 -7.04 5.10
N CYS A 51 -4.94 -6.64 4.44
CA CYS A 51 -5.51 -5.30 4.51
C CYS A 51 -6.82 -5.39 5.28
N ASP A 52 -6.75 -4.99 6.55
CA ASP A 52 -7.88 -4.94 7.46
C ASP A 52 -8.62 -3.61 7.26
N THR A 53 -9.79 -3.70 6.62
CA THR A 53 -10.70 -2.58 6.43
C THR A 53 -11.88 -2.72 7.39
N PRO A 54 -12.53 -1.63 7.80
CA PRO A 54 -13.69 -1.67 8.69
C PRO A 54 -14.82 -2.59 8.19
N MET A 55 -14.91 -2.81 6.88
CA MET A 55 -15.95 -3.63 6.26
C MET A 55 -15.54 -5.09 6.09
N LYS A 56 -14.25 -5.35 5.83
CA LYS A 56 -13.77 -6.69 5.48
C LYS A 56 -12.26 -6.79 5.63
N LEU A 57 -11.78 -7.98 6.02
CA LEU A 57 -10.39 -8.38 5.88
C LEU A 57 -10.11 -8.85 4.45
N LEU A 58 -9.22 -8.15 3.75
CA LEU A 58 -8.76 -8.51 2.40
C LEU A 58 -7.37 -9.14 2.50
N THR A 59 -7.12 -10.16 1.68
CA THR A 59 -5.85 -10.91 1.65
C THR A 59 -5.29 -11.00 0.25
N TYR A 60 -3.99 -10.87 0.12
CA TYR A 60 -3.28 -10.96 -1.17
C TYR A 60 -1.97 -11.74 -1.01
N GLU A 61 -1.63 -12.55 -2.02
CA GLU A 61 -0.40 -13.35 -2.02
C GLU A 61 0.72 -12.72 -2.86
N THR A 62 0.38 -11.70 -3.66
CA THR A 62 1.32 -11.05 -4.57
C THR A 62 1.48 -9.57 -4.27
N ASP A 63 2.66 -9.03 -4.58
CA ASP A 63 2.93 -7.60 -4.47
C ASP A 63 2.03 -6.78 -5.38
N ALA A 64 1.79 -7.27 -6.60
CA ALA A 64 0.98 -6.58 -7.60
C ALA A 64 -0.48 -6.44 -7.14
N ASP A 65 -1.07 -7.48 -6.57
CA ASP A 65 -2.43 -7.44 -6.06
C ASP A 65 -2.55 -6.50 -4.85
N MET A 66 -1.56 -6.52 -3.96
CA MET A 66 -1.52 -5.61 -2.82
C MET A 66 -1.38 -4.16 -3.27
N GLN A 67 -0.51 -3.88 -4.25
CA GLN A 67 -0.34 -2.55 -4.80
C GLN A 67 -1.62 -2.06 -5.50
N ALA A 68 -2.26 -2.91 -6.29
CA ALA A 68 -3.55 -2.63 -6.91
C ALA A 68 -4.64 -2.34 -5.86
N CYS A 69 -4.62 -3.04 -4.72
CA CYS A 69 -5.51 -2.74 -3.60
C CYS A 69 -5.26 -1.34 -3.03
N LEU A 70 -4.00 -0.98 -2.75
CA LEU A 70 -3.64 0.35 -2.26
C LEU A 70 -4.16 1.44 -3.18
N GLU A 71 -4.04 1.27 -4.49
CA GLU A 71 -4.46 2.26 -5.47
C GLU A 71 -5.99 2.27 -5.67
N ARG A 72 -6.63 1.11 -5.75
CA ARG A 72 -8.09 0.95 -5.90
C ARG A 72 -8.86 1.59 -4.75
N TYR A 73 -8.42 1.37 -3.51
CA TYR A 73 -9.01 1.99 -2.32
C TYR A 73 -8.45 3.40 -2.06
N ARG A 74 -7.52 3.85 -2.92
CA ARG A 74 -6.76 5.09 -2.83
C ARG A 74 -6.11 5.28 -1.46
N LEU A 75 -5.56 4.22 -0.86
CA LEU A 75 -4.86 4.26 0.43
C LEU A 75 -3.44 4.80 0.29
N ALA A 76 -2.97 4.98 -0.93
CA ALA A 76 -1.67 5.54 -1.24
C ALA A 76 -1.76 6.39 -2.51
N ARG A 77 -0.73 7.22 -2.74
CA ARG A 77 -0.49 7.75 -4.09
C ARG A 77 -0.01 6.61 -5.00
N PRO A 78 -0.33 6.62 -6.30
CA PRO A 78 0.33 5.70 -7.23
C PRO A 78 1.84 5.91 -7.14
N GLY A 79 2.60 4.82 -7.03
CA GLY A 79 4.05 4.85 -7.19
C GLY A 79 4.42 5.23 -8.62
N PRO A 80 5.70 5.56 -8.90
CA PRO A 80 6.15 5.72 -10.27
C PRO A 80 5.88 4.39 -11.01
N SER A 81 4.94 4.41 -11.95
CA SER A 81 4.78 3.33 -12.92
C SER A 81 6.07 3.29 -13.73
N VAL A 82 6.89 2.27 -13.52
CA VAL A 82 7.99 1.95 -14.43
C VAL A 82 7.38 1.50 -15.76
N SER A 83 7.03 2.49 -16.58
CA SER A 83 6.69 2.36 -17.98
C SER A 83 7.28 3.60 -18.65
N GLU A 84 8.54 3.50 -19.07
CA GLU A 84 9.23 4.24 -20.15
C GLU A 84 10.76 4.12 -19.98
N GLU A 85 11.29 2.90 -20.12
CA GLU A 85 12.62 2.72 -20.71
C GLU A 85 12.37 2.05 -22.07
N GLU A 86 12.00 2.85 -23.07
CA GLU A 86 12.30 2.46 -24.45
C GLU A 86 13.83 2.45 -24.58
N PRO A 87 14.49 1.36 -24.99
CA PRO A 87 15.85 1.46 -25.47
C PRO A 87 15.79 2.21 -26.81
N SER A 88 15.84 3.55 -26.72
CA SER A 88 16.20 4.40 -27.84
C SER A 88 17.62 4.01 -28.24
N ALA A 89 17.70 3.11 -29.22
CA ALA A 89 18.96 2.69 -29.80
C ALA A 89 19.66 3.93 -30.40
N PRO A 90 20.94 4.18 -30.09
CA PRO A 90 21.68 5.24 -30.77
C PRO A 90 21.96 4.83 -32.23
N VAL A 91 21.67 5.79 -33.10
CA VAL A 91 22.03 6.01 -34.52
C VAL A 91 23.01 5.04 -35.20
#